data_AF-A0A1M6G8P5-F1
#
_entry.id   AF-A0A1M6G8P5-F1
#
_cell.length_a   1.000
_cell.length_b   1.000
_cell.length_c   1.000
_cell.angle_alpha   90.00
_cell.angle_beta   90.00
_cell.angle_gamma   90.00
#
_symmetry.space_group_name_H-M   'P 1'
#
loop_
_entity.id
_entity.type
_entity.pdbx_description
1 polymer ?
#
loop_
_entity_poly.entity_id
_entity_poly.type
_entity_poly.pdbx_seq_one_letter_code
_entity_poly.pdbx_strand_id
1 'polypeptide(L)' 'MSDDERKELSRKLHYGLALAERRMLEEKALRNEDVIQGTSDGQIKAVPARRLLRKMYGKSSEIKVNKE' A
#
# COMPACT_ATOMS: atom_id res chain seq x y z
N MET A 1 12.85 -28.03 3.22
CA MET A 1 11.91 -26.93 3.52
C MET A 1 10.51 -27.45 3.33
N SER A 2 9.73 -27.49 4.40
CA SER A 2 8.34 -27.97 4.40
C SER A 2 7.42 -26.97 3.69
N ASP A 3 6.28 -27.45 3.21
CA ASP A 3 5.26 -26.58 2.61
C ASP A 3 4.71 -25.55 3.60
N ASP A 4 4.69 -25.87 4.90
CA ASP A 4 4.25 -24.93 5.94
C ASP A 4 5.27 -23.81 6.18
N GLU A 5 6.56 -24.15 6.18
CA GLU A 5 7.65 -23.16 6.26
C GLU A 5 7.64 -22.23 5.05
N ARG A 6 7.36 -22.76 3.85
CA ARG A 6 7.22 -21.96 2.61
C ARG A 6 6.02 -21.02 2.68
N LYS A 7 4.87 -21.50 3.16
CA LYS A 7 3.66 -20.68 3.34
C LYS A 7 3.88 -19.58 4.39
N GLU A 8 4.56 -19.88 5.49
CA GLU A 8 4.85 -18.88 6.51
C GLU A 8 5.85 -17.82 6.00
N LEU A 9 6.90 -18.24 5.30
CA LEU A 9 7.84 -17.32 4.66
C LEU A 9 7.12 -16.40 3.68
N SER A 10 6.30 -16.96 2.78
CA SER A 10 5.52 -16.19 1.81
C SER A 10 4.63 -15.15 2.51
N ARG A 11 3.93 -15.55 3.58
CA ARG A 11 3.07 -14.62 4.36
C ARG A 11 3.86 -13.45 4.95
N LYS A 12 4.99 -13.73 5.61
CA LYS A 12 5.85 -12.68 6.20
C LYS A 12 6.42 -11.75 5.13
N LEU A 13 6.79 -12.30 3.97
CA LEU A 13 7.32 -11.53 2.86
C LEU A 13 6.26 -10.59 2.27
N HIS A 14 5.07 -11.10 1.95
CA HIS A 14 3.98 -10.26 1.46
C HIS A 14 3.57 -9.18 2.46
N TYR A 15 3.55 -9.51 3.75
CA TYR A 15 3.28 -8.53 4.80
C TYR A 15 4.34 -7.41 4.84
N GLY A 16 5.62 -7.77 4.80
CA GLY A 16 6.72 -6.80 4.78
C GLY A 16 6.67 -5.89 3.54
N LEU A 17 6.38 -6.47 2.38
CA LEU A 17 6.23 -5.71 1.12
C LEU A 17 5.06 -4.73 1.18
N ALA A 18 3.89 -5.17 1.65
CA ALA A 18 2.72 -4.29 1.79
C ALA A 18 2.97 -3.15 2.80
N LEU A 19 3.70 -3.43 3.88
CA LEU A 19 4.09 -2.41 4.86
C LEU A 19 5.08 -1.39 4.27
N ALA A 20 6.08 -1.86 3.52
CA ALA A 20 7.05 -1.00 2.85
C ALA A 20 6.39 -0.12 1.78
N GLU A 21 5.51 -0.69 0.96
CA GLU A 21 4.74 0.04 -0.05
C GLU A 21 3.90 1.15 0.59
N ARG A 22 3.17 0.83 1.66
CA ARG A 22 2.35 1.81 2.39
C ARG A 22 3.21 2.97 2.92
N ARG A 23 4.33 2.67 3.59
CA ARG A 23 5.24 3.69 4.15
C ARG A 23 5.82 4.58 3.05
N MET A 24 6.24 3.99 1.94
CA MET A 24 6.73 4.75 0.78
C MET A 24 5.64 5.69 0.25
N LEU A 25 4.40 5.22 0.11
CA LEU A 25 3.27 6.04 -0.34
C LEU A 25 2.94 7.16 0.64
N GLU A 26 2.98 6.91 1.95
CA GLU A 26 2.78 7.92 3.00
C GLU A 26 3.85 9.03 2.92
N GLU A 27 5.14 8.66 2.81
CA GLU A 27 6.24 9.63 2.69
C GLU A 27 6.15 10.47 1.40
N LYS A 28 5.89 9.82 0.25
CA LYS A 28 5.71 10.53 -1.01
C LYS A 28 4.48 11.42 -1.00
N ALA A 29 3.39 10.98 -0.38
CA ALA A 29 2.18 11.77 -0.23
C ALA A 29 2.43 13.02 0.63
N LEU A 30 3.22 12.92 1.70
CA LEU A 30 3.61 14.07 2.52
C LEU A 30 4.40 15.10 1.70
N ARG A 31 5.29 14.64 0.82
CA ARG A 31 6.10 15.47 -0.09
C ARG A 31 5.36 15.97 -1.33
N ASN A 32 4.09 15.58 -1.53
CA ASN A 32 3.32 15.82 -2.76
C ASN A 32 4.00 15.27 -4.03
N GLU A 33 4.70 14.14 -3.90
CA GLU A 33 5.37 13.49 -5.02
C GLU A 33 4.41 12.55 -5.78
N ASP A 34 4.74 12.35 -7.05
CA ASP A 34 4.12 11.34 -7.89
C ASP A 34 4.82 9.98 -7.75
N VAL A 35 4.07 8.94 -8.06
CA VAL A 35 4.53 7.55 -8.13
C VAL A 35 4.28 7.03 -9.53
N ILE A 36 5.22 6.25 -10.03
CA ILE A 36 5.08 5.63 -11.33
C ILE A 36 4.29 4.32 -11.19
N GLN A 37 3.17 4.23 -11.89
CA GLN A 37 2.31 3.04 -11.91
C GLN A 37 2.26 2.44 -13.32
N GLY A 38 2.53 1.14 -13.40
CA GLY A 38 2.23 0.34 -14.58
C GLY A 38 0.74 0.05 -14.66
N THR A 39 0.13 0.34 -15.79
CA THR A 39 -1.27 0.00 -16.09
C THR A 39 -1.36 -1.40 -16.71
N SER A 40 -2.53 -2.02 -16.65
CA SER A 40 -2.82 -3.30 -17.33
C SER A 40 -2.53 -3.27 -18.82
N ASP A 41 -2.64 -2.08 -19.42
CA ASP A 41 -2.49 -1.84 -20.85
C ASP A 41 -1.01 -1.66 -21.25
N GLY A 42 -0.08 -1.93 -20.32
CA GLY A 42 1.36 -1.80 -20.54
C GLY A 42 1.88 -0.36 -20.51
N GLN A 43 1.01 0.63 -20.29
CA GLN A 43 1.43 2.04 -20.18
C GLN A 43 1.95 2.35 -18.78
N ILE A 44 2.92 3.26 -18.72
CA ILE A 44 3.48 3.79 -17.49
C ILE A 44 2.88 5.18 -17.25
N LYS A 45 2.29 5.43 -16.08
CA LYS A 45 1.69 6.72 -15.73
C LYS A 45 2.24 7.22 -14.39
N ALA A 46 2.54 8.51 -14.33
CA ALA A 46 2.79 9.20 -13.07
C ALA A 46 1.44 9.51 -12.40
N VAL A 47 1.29 9.09 -11.16
CA VAL A 47 0.06 9.25 -10.39
C VAL A 47 0.41 9.84 -9.02
N PRO A 48 -0.30 10.87 -8.54
CA PRO A 48 -0.03 11.45 -7.23
C PRO A 48 -0.10 10.40 -6.12
N ALA A 49 0.95 10.32 -5.29
CA ALA A 49 1.03 9.36 -4.18
C ALA A 49 -0.18 9.47 -3.24
N ARG A 50 -0.66 10.70 -3.00
CA ARG A 50 -1.89 10.96 -2.22
C ARG A 50 -3.13 10.27 -2.79
N ARG A 51 -3.28 10.23 -4.11
CA ARG A 51 -4.42 9.59 -4.78
C ARG A 51 -4.36 8.09 -4.61
N LEU A 52 -3.17 7.49 -4.74
CA LEU A 52 -2.95 6.06 -4.55
C LEU A 52 -3.12 5.65 -3.08
N LEU A 53 -2.54 6.41 -2.15
CA LEU A 53 -2.69 6.20 -0.72
C LEU A 53 -4.17 6.22 -0.31
N ARG A 54 -4.96 7.17 -0.84
CA ARG A 54 -6.41 7.21 -0.58
C ARG A 54 -7.16 6.03 -1.22
N LYS A 55 -6.78 5.60 -2.42
CA LYS A 55 -7.43 4.46 -3.10
C LYS A 55 -7.19 3.14 -2.37
N MET A 56 -5.98 2.93 -1.85
CA MET A 56 -5.56 1.68 -1.23
C MET A 56 -5.83 1.64 0.28
N TYR A 57 -5.69 2.79 0.97
CA TYR A 57 -5.72 2.88 2.43
C TYR A 57 -6.63 4.00 2.96
N GLY A 58 -7.29 4.76 2.08
CA GLY A 58 -8.28 5.75 2.48
C GLY A 58 -9.58 5.06 2.92
N LYS A 59 -9.70 4.88 4.25
CA LYS A 59 -10.90 4.66 5.08
C LYS A 59 -12.26 4.66 4.31
N SER A 60 -13.17 3.69 4.46
CA SER A 60 -13.66 3.07 5.72
C SER A 60 -13.69 4.05 6.90
N SER A 61 -14.24 5.24 6.65
CA SER A 61 -14.47 6.26 7.67
C SER A 61 -15.81 6.02 8.35
N GLU A 62 -15.92 4.92 9.10
CA GLU A 62 -16.95 4.72 10.14
C GLU A 62 -16.36 4.00 11.37
N ILE A 63 -15.09 4.23 11.70
CA ILE A 63 -14.68 4.04 13.09
C ILE A 63 -15.25 5.22 13.87
N LYS A 64 -16.49 5.04 14.35
CA LYS A 64 -17.07 5.84 15.42
C LYS A 64 -16.09 5.82 16.59
N VAL A 65 -15.39 6.93 16.78
CA VAL A 65 -14.71 7.18 18.05
C VAL A 65 -15.84 7.47 19.04
N ASN A 66 -16.29 6.43 19.76
CA ASN A 66 -17.07 6.64 20.97
C ASN A 66 -16.17 7.40 21.95
N LYS A 67 -16.50 8.66 22.19
CA LYS A 67 -16.14 9.36 23.41
C LYS A 67 -17.06 8.82 24.51
N GLU A 68 -16.48 8.09 25.45
CA GLU A 68 -16.95 8.04 26.84
C GLU A 68 -15.97 8.85 27.69
#